data_AF-A0A0F8Z661-F1
#
_entry.id   AF-A0A0F8Z661-F1
#
_cell.length_a   1.000
_cell.length_b   1.000
_cell.length_c   1.000
_cell.angle_alpha   90.00
_cell.angle_beta   90.00
_cell.angle_gamma   90.00
#
_symmetry.space_group_name_H-M   'P 1'
#
loop_
_entity.id
_entity.type
_entity.pdbx_description
1 polymer ?
#
loop_
_entity_poly.entity_id
_entity_poly.type
_entity_poly.pdbx_seq_one_letter_code
_entity_poly.pdbx_strand_id
1 'polypeptide(L)'
;MINQIIFMAFKTMEDINGTGIQGIMQTAAEAVPILPGLILGALFIILAFTSYFSAMRRFGKGDLPASASVAGFVTVIVALLFSLIPNFITNVTIVPVIILEILFVIWLYFSKE
;
A
#
# COMPACT_ATOMS: atom_id res chain seq x y z
N MET A 1 31.64 -7.94 21.11
CA MET A 1 30.22 -8.17 20.74
C MET A 1 29.30 -7.05 21.26
N ILE A 2 29.35 -6.70 22.55
CA ILE A 2 28.53 -5.63 23.15
C ILE A 2 28.74 -4.25 22.48
N ASN A 3 29.98 -3.88 22.18
CA ASN A 3 30.28 -2.61 21.49
C ASN A 3 29.68 -2.51 20.08
N GLN A 4 29.45 -3.63 19.38
CA GLN A 4 28.83 -3.58 18.05
C GLN A 4 27.31 -3.41 18.14
N ILE A 5 26.66 -4.01 19.14
CA ILE A 5 25.23 -3.84 19.39
C ILE A 5 24.91 -2.38 19.74
N ILE A 6 25.74 -1.76 20.57
CA ILE A 6 25.61 -0.34 20.94
C ILE A 6 25.79 0.55 19.70
N PHE A 7 26.82 0.28 18.88
CA PHE A 7 27.06 1.07 17.66
C PHE A 7 25.93 0.94 16.63
N MET A 8 25.32 -0.23 16.51
CA MET A 8 24.17 -0.48 15.63
C MET A 8 22.90 0.24 16.13
N ALA A 9 22.68 0.27 17.45
CA ALA A 9 21.57 1.00 18.06
C ALA A 9 21.74 2.53 17.99
N PHE A 10 22.97 3.05 18.05
CA PHE A 10 23.22 4.48 17.87
C PHE A 10 22.96 4.92 16.42
N LYS A 11 23.35 4.10 15.44
CA LYS A 11 23.02 4.38 14.03
C LYS A 11 21.53 4.42 13.76
N THR A 12 20.74 3.49 14.29
CA THR A 12 19.28 3.50 14.10
C THR A 12 18.62 4.70 14.77
N MET A 13 19.10 5.12 15.95
CA MET A 13 18.61 6.34 16.62
C MET A 13 19.00 7.62 15.86
N GLU A 14 20.20 7.67 15.27
CA GLU A 14 20.69 8.82 14.49
C GLU A 14 19.97 8.93 13.13
N ASP A 15 19.73 7.81 12.43
CA ASP A 15 18.96 7.79 11.19
C ASP A 15 17.49 8.22 11.41
N ILE A 16 16.86 7.79 12.51
CA ILE A 16 15.50 8.23 12.89
C ILE A 16 15.45 9.74 13.18
N ASN A 17 16.49 10.29 13.82
CA ASN A 17 16.55 11.71 14.16
C ASN A 17 16.90 12.60 12.94
N GLY A 18 17.61 12.06 11.95
CA GLY A 18 18.04 12.78 10.73
C GLY A 18 17.05 12.73 9.56
N THR A 19 16.17 11.73 9.50
CA THR A 19 15.25 11.51 8.35
C THR A 19 13.75 11.60 8.70
N GLY A 20 13.40 11.80 9.98
CA GLY A 20 12.01 12.02 10.40
C GLY A 20 11.09 10.82 10.15
N ILE A 21 9.83 11.07 9.73
CA ILE A 21 8.83 10.02 9.45
C ILE A 21 9.36 9.01 8.40
N GLN A 22 10.20 9.44 7.47
CA GLN A 22 10.79 8.57 6.46
C GLN A 22 11.71 7.52 7.08
N GLY A 23 12.53 7.90 8.07
CA GLY A 23 13.40 6.98 8.81
C GLY A 23 12.62 5.93 9.56
N ILE A 24 11.56 6.35 10.28
CA ILE A 24 10.68 5.43 11.02
C ILE A 24 10.05 4.41 10.07
N MET A 25 9.58 4.86 8.90
CA MET A 25 8.94 4.01 7.91
C MET A 25 9.92 3.05 7.23
N GLN A 26 11.17 3.48 6.99
CA GLN A 26 12.24 2.62 6.46
C GLN A 26 12.69 1.58 7.49
N THR A 27 12.95 1.97 8.74
CA THR A 27 13.31 1.02 9.81
C THR A 27 12.19 -0.01 10.05
N ALA A 28 10.92 0.42 9.98
CA ALA A 28 9.78 -0.48 10.12
C ALA A 28 9.64 -1.43 8.93
N ALA A 29 9.91 -0.97 7.70
CA ALA A 29 9.91 -1.81 6.49
C ALA A 29 11.08 -2.82 6.48
N GLU A 30 12.25 -2.45 7.02
CA GLU A 30 13.37 -3.38 7.21
C GLU A 30 13.07 -4.46 8.24
N ALA A 31 12.41 -4.09 9.35
CA ALA A 31 11.99 -5.05 10.38
C ALA A 31 10.86 -5.97 9.88
N VAL A 32 9.93 -5.45 9.08
CA VAL A 32 8.78 -6.18 8.53
C VAL A 32 8.65 -5.89 7.03
N PRO A 33 9.26 -6.73 6.17
CA PRO A 33 9.28 -6.51 4.72
C PRO A 33 7.91 -6.46 4.04
N ILE A 34 6.87 -6.99 4.69
CA ILE A 34 5.49 -7.01 4.18
C ILE A 34 4.70 -5.74 4.55
N LEU A 35 5.23 -4.88 5.42
CA LEU A 35 4.54 -3.70 5.93
C LEU A 35 4.03 -2.75 4.82
N PRO A 36 4.82 -2.41 3.77
CA PRO A 36 4.33 -1.54 2.71
C PRO A 36 3.14 -2.15 1.96
N GLY A 37 3.16 -3.47 1.76
CA GLY A 37 2.06 -4.22 1.14
C GLY A 37 0.80 -4.22 2.00
N LEU A 38 0.93 -4.34 3.32
CA LEU A 38 -0.20 -4.26 4.26
C LEU A 38 -0.84 -2.88 4.25
N ILE A 39 -0.05 -1.81 4.20
CA ILE A 39 -0.57 -0.44 4.13
C ILE A 39 -1.37 -0.24 2.84
N LEU A 40 -0.82 -0.65 1.70
CA LEU A 40 -1.51 -0.58 0.41
C LEU A 40 -2.77 -1.45 0.39
N GLY A 41 -2.72 -2.65 0.97
CA GLY A 41 -3.88 -3.53 1.08
C GLY A 41 -4.99 -2.96 1.98
N ALA A 42 -4.63 -2.36 3.12
CA ALA A 42 -5.59 -1.69 3.99
C ALA A 42 -6.25 -0.50 3.29
N LEU A 43 -5.45 0.30 2.58
CA LEU A 43 -5.93 1.43 1.79
C LEU A 43 -6.90 0.98 0.70
N PHE A 44 -6.56 -0.10 -0.01
CA PHE A 44 -7.44 -0.72 -0.99
C PHE A 44 -8.79 -1.12 -0.39
N ILE A 45 -8.79 -1.87 0.71
CA ILE A 45 -10.02 -2.35 1.37
C ILE A 45 -10.89 -1.16 1.79
N ILE A 46 -10.30 -0.17 2.45
CA ILE A 46 -11.02 1.02 2.91
C ILE A 46 -11.68 1.72 1.72
N LEU A 47 -10.95 1.95 0.63
CA LEU A 47 -11.48 2.62 -0.55
C LEU A 47 -12.56 1.79 -1.26
N ALA A 48 -12.34 0.49 -1.42
CA ALA A 48 -13.28 -0.41 -2.09
C ALA A 48 -14.63 -0.45 -1.35
N PHE A 49 -14.62 -0.66 -0.03
CA PHE A 49 -15.83 -0.68 0.76
C PHE A 49 -16.47 0.71 0.91
N THR A 50 -15.66 1.77 1.06
CA THR A 50 -16.19 3.14 1.12
C THR A 50 -16.91 3.50 -0.18
N SER A 51 -16.32 3.18 -1.33
CA SER A 51 -16.95 3.38 -2.64
C SER A 51 -18.23 2.55 -2.77
N TYR A 52 -18.19 1.28 -2.38
CA TYR A 52 -19.34 0.37 -2.46
C TYR A 52 -20.53 0.86 -1.62
N PHE A 53 -20.30 1.16 -0.33
CA PHE A 53 -21.37 1.64 0.56
C PHE A 53 -21.86 3.04 0.16
N SER A 54 -20.99 3.89 -0.36
CA SER A 54 -21.37 5.20 -0.92
C SER A 54 -22.30 5.05 -2.13
N ALA A 55 -21.97 4.14 -3.06
CA ALA A 55 -22.82 3.84 -4.21
C ALA A 55 -24.16 3.24 -3.79
N MET A 56 -24.15 2.30 -2.83
CA MET A 56 -25.35 1.71 -2.24
C MET A 56 -26.29 2.77 -1.64
N ARG A 57 -25.73 3.75 -0.93
CA ARG A 57 -26.51 4.84 -0.31
C ARG A 57 -27.08 5.83 -1.33
N ARG A 58 -26.38 6.09 -2.44
CA ARG A 58 -26.77 7.08 -3.45
C ARG A 58 -27.73 6.53 -4.51
N PHE A 59 -27.49 5.30 -4.96
CA PHE A 59 -28.19 4.71 -6.11
C PHE A 59 -29.05 3.49 -5.74
N GLY A 60 -29.04 3.08 -4.46
CA GLY A 60 -29.78 1.90 -3.98
C GLY A 60 -29.19 0.57 -4.43
N LYS A 61 -28.09 0.58 -5.18
CA LYS A 61 -27.36 -0.59 -5.67
C LYS A 61 -25.86 -0.35 -5.54
N GLY A 62 -25.14 -1.33 -4.99
CA GLY A 62 -23.68 -1.32 -4.89
C GLY A 62 -23.07 -2.25 -5.93
N ASP A 63 -22.17 -1.73 -6.74
CA ASP A 63 -21.37 -2.50 -7.70
C ASP A 63 -19.97 -2.70 -7.10
N LEU A 64 -19.73 -3.92 -6.60
CA LEU A 64 -18.48 -4.28 -5.94
C LEU A 64 -17.32 -4.42 -6.95
N PRO A 65 -17.48 -5.07 -8.12
CA PRO A 65 -16.48 -5.04 -9.18
C PRO A 65 -16.05 -3.62 -9.60
N ALA A 66 -17.01 -2.70 -9.75
CA ALA A 66 -16.69 -1.31 -10.10
C ALA A 66 -15.95 -0.60 -8.96
N SER A 67 -16.40 -0.78 -7.73
CA SER A 67 -15.78 -0.16 -6.56
C SER A 67 -14.37 -0.71 -6.28
N ALA A 68 -14.15 -2.00 -6.49
CA ALA A 68 -12.85 -2.65 -6.37
C ALA A 68 -11.88 -2.13 -7.45
N SER A 69 -12.33 -1.98 -8.70
CA SER A 69 -11.47 -1.44 -9.78
C SER A 69 -11.05 0.01 -9.51
N VAL A 70 -11.97 0.87 -9.06
CA VAL A 70 -11.62 2.26 -8.72
C VAL A 70 -10.64 2.30 -7.53
N ALA A 71 -10.87 1.49 -6.51
CA ALA A 71 -9.98 1.40 -5.35
C ALA A 71 -8.59 0.86 -5.72
N GLY A 72 -8.52 -0.14 -6.59
CA GLY A 72 -7.25 -0.70 -7.06
C GLY A 72 -6.47 0.30 -7.90
N PHE A 73 -7.13 1.05 -8.79
CA PHE A 73 -6.51 2.13 -9.56
C PHE A 73 -5.88 3.21 -8.65
N VAL A 74 -6.60 3.65 -7.63
CA VAL A 74 -6.07 4.60 -6.65
C VAL A 74 -4.90 4.00 -5.87
N THR A 75 -4.99 2.71 -5.50
CA THR A 75 -3.92 2.00 -4.79
C THR A 75 -2.64 1.89 -5.63
N VAL A 76 -2.76 1.67 -6.94
CA VAL A 76 -1.62 1.68 -7.89
C VAL A 76 -0.97 3.06 -7.95
N ILE A 77 -1.77 4.14 -8.03
CA ILE A 77 -1.23 5.51 -8.02
C ILE A 77 -0.46 5.77 -6.72
N VAL A 78 -1.03 5.40 -5.57
CA VAL A 78 -0.36 5.56 -4.27
C VAL A 78 0.93 4.73 -4.19
N ALA A 79 0.91 3.49 -4.69
CA ALA A 79 2.09 2.64 -4.74
C ALA A 79 3.21 3.24 -5.62
N LEU A 80 2.86 3.86 -6.74
CA LEU A 80 3.80 4.59 -7.60
C LEU A 80 4.33 5.86 -6.95
N LEU A 81 3.51 6.60 -6.19
CA LEU A 81 3.99 7.75 -5.43
C LEU A 81 4.98 7.33 -4.34
N PHE A 82 4.70 6.22 -3.67
CA PHE A 82 5.59 5.67 -2.65
C PHE A 82 6.85 5.01 -3.21
N SER A 83 6.89 4.63 -4.49
CA SER A 83 8.11 4.15 -5.14
C SER A 83 9.13 5.26 -5.44
N LEU A 84 8.69 6.54 -5.43
CA LEU A 84 9.60 7.69 -5.50
C LEU A 84 10.45 7.85 -4.24
N ILE A 85 10.03 7.25 -3.13
CA ILE A 85 10.80 7.25 -1.87
C ILE A 85 11.79 6.09 -1.93
N PRO A 86 13.11 6.35 -1.95
CA PRO A 86 14.12 5.30 -2.07
C PRO A 86 14.02 4.33 -0.89
N ASN A 87 14.11 3.03 -1.20
CA ASN A 87 14.05 1.90 -0.26
C ASN A 87 12.75 1.76 0.55
N PHE A 88 11.70 2.52 0.25
CA PHE A 88 10.42 2.39 0.97
C PHE A 88 9.52 1.31 0.36
N ILE A 89 9.35 1.32 -0.96
CA ILE A 89 8.62 0.28 -1.68
C ILE A 89 9.56 -0.43 -2.65
N THR A 90 9.60 -1.76 -2.53
CA THR A 90 10.37 -2.63 -3.43
C THR A 90 9.49 -3.15 -4.56
N ASN A 91 10.14 -3.58 -5.66
CA ASN A 91 9.45 -4.18 -6.81
C ASN A 91 8.60 -5.40 -6.43
N VAL A 92 8.99 -6.10 -5.35
CA VAL A 92 8.25 -7.24 -4.79
C VAL A 92 6.84 -6.84 -4.33
N THR A 93 6.62 -5.58 -3.95
CA THR A 93 5.30 -5.08 -3.52
C THR A 93 4.51 -4.45 -4.67
N ILE A 94 5.18 -3.78 -5.62
CA ILE A 94 4.52 -3.07 -6.74
C ILE A 94 3.93 -4.07 -7.74
N VAL A 95 4.69 -5.11 -8.08
CA VAL A 95 4.28 -6.07 -9.12
C VAL A 95 2.96 -6.76 -8.75
N PRO A 96 2.78 -7.29 -7.52
CA PRO A 96 1.49 -7.85 -7.11
C PRO A 96 0.33 -6.86 -7.16
N VAL A 97 0.55 -5.59 -6.76
CA VAL A 97 -0.50 -4.56 -6.76
C VAL A 97 -0.99 -4.27 -8.19
N ILE A 98 -0.08 -4.21 -9.16
CA ILE A 98 -0.43 -4.03 -10.58
C ILE A 98 -1.17 -5.26 -11.11
N ILE A 99 -0.74 -6.47 -10.78
CA ILE A 99 -1.42 -7.71 -11.19
C ILE A 99 -2.84 -7.74 -10.62
N LEU A 100 -3.00 -7.39 -9.35
CA LEU A 100 -4.30 -7.35 -8.68
C LEU A 100 -5.25 -6.34 -9.35
N GLU A 101 -4.74 -5.17 -9.74
CA GLU A 101 -5.52 -4.19 -10.49
C GLU A 101 -5.99 -4.73 -11.85
N ILE A 102 -5.12 -5.39 -12.60
CA ILE A 102 -5.49 -6.02 -13.87
C ILE A 102 -6.61 -7.04 -13.65
N LEU A 103 -6.53 -7.85 -12.60
CA LEU A 103 -7.59 -8.81 -12.25
C LEU A 103 -8.92 -8.14 -11.93
N PHE A 104 -8.91 -6.99 -11.22
CA PHE A 104 -10.14 -6.25 -10.94
C PHE A 104 -10.75 -5.62 -12.19
N VAL A 105 -9.93 -5.08 -13.09
CA VAL A 105 -10.41 -4.55 -14.37
C VAL A 105 -11.05 -5.65 -15.22
N ILE A 106 -10.42 -6.83 -15.27
CA ILE A 106 -10.99 -8.01 -15.95
C ILE A 106 -12.32 -8.41 -15.30
N TRP A 107 -12.36 -8.46 -13.97
CA TRP A 107 -13.58 -8.80 -13.24
C TRP A 107 -14.71 -7.80 -13.51
N LEU A 108 -14.39 -6.50 -13.55
CA LEU A 108 -15.34 -5.46 -13.90
C LEU A 108 -15.91 -5.65 -15.30
N TYR A 109 -15.06 -5.97 -16.27
CA TYR A 109 -15.48 -6.22 -17.66
C TYR A 109 -16.50 -7.36 -17.73
N PHE A 110 -16.20 -8.50 -17.11
CA PHE A 110 -17.12 -9.65 -17.08
C PHE A 110 -18.37 -9.45 -16.21
N SER A 111 -18.36 -8.52 -15.24
CA SER A 111 -19.53 -8.27 -14.38
C SER A 111 -20.63 -7.45 -15.06
N LYS A 112 -20.31 -6.82 -16.19
CA LYS A 112 -21.23 -5.96 -16.96
C LYS A 112 -21.86 -6.66 -18.16
N GLU A 113 -21.39 -7.87 -18.47
CA GLU A 113 -22.02 -8.80 -19.43
C GLU A 113 -23.11 -9.62 -18.73
#